data_AF-A0A395YF52-F1
#
_entry.id   AF-A0A395YF52-F1
#
_cell.length_a   1.000
_cell.length_b   1.000
_cell.length_c   1.000
_cell.angle_alpha   90.00
_cell.angle_beta   90.00
_cell.angle_gamma   90.00
#
_symmetry.space_group_name_H-M   'P 1'
#
loop_
_entity.id
_entity.type
_entity.pdbx_description
1 polymer ?
#
loop_
_entity_poly.entity_id
_entity_poly.type
_entity_poly.pdbx_seq_one_letter_code
_entity_poly.pdbx_strand_id
1 'polypeptide(L)'
;MTGINSPQRADDPLLGAAADLSSRYHLSVHCHLLETRWQKMSARKAGISPLEKLDRYSLLHEHTSLAHCIWMDDKELDLMAKRRAIPVSNPSSNLFLGSGVFPAGRCLERGILPALGSDGVNCASSNNMMDVLRTFLFLQRSCEPDWRRWISGADAWSMVTARGRQVLNMKSDAAEKNLLSPGQPADLAVADKNSFLNISANFLPNQLLFHNHPVFRHVMIGGKFVMKDGKITVIDEDGLGREIGERKNDLDRRFTEALRKARPDKELFARRYQEIFTSPG
;
A
#
# COMPACT_ATOMS: atom_id res chain seq x y z
N MET A 1 -6.90 13.81 3.91
CA MET A 1 -7.47 12.61 3.27
C MET A 1 -8.66 12.15 4.11
N THR A 2 -9.76 11.74 3.50
CA THR A 2 -10.87 11.08 4.19
C THR A 2 -10.63 9.58 4.22
N GLY A 3 -10.47 9.02 5.43
CA GLY A 3 -10.17 7.61 5.63
C GLY A 3 -11.42 6.83 6.01
N ILE A 4 -11.93 6.00 5.09
CA ILE A 4 -13.00 5.04 5.39
C ILE A 4 -12.33 3.68 5.53
N ASN A 5 -12.60 2.92 6.60
CA ASN A 5 -11.91 1.64 6.79
C ASN A 5 -12.14 0.68 5.60
N SER A 6 -13.39 0.42 5.25
CA SER A 6 -13.81 -0.32 4.05
C SER A 6 -15.26 0.05 3.72
N PRO A 7 -15.67 0.13 2.44
CA PRO A 7 -17.05 0.46 2.06
C PRO A 7 -18.11 -0.52 2.62
N GLN A 8 -17.68 -1.74 2.93
CA GLN A 8 -18.53 -2.79 3.50
C GLN A 8 -18.84 -2.57 4.99
N ARG A 9 -18.03 -1.74 5.66
CA ARG A 9 -18.16 -1.39 7.08
C ARG A 9 -18.63 0.06 7.28
N ALA A 10 -19.05 0.71 6.19
CA ALA A 10 -19.52 2.08 6.19
C ALA A 10 -20.97 2.12 5.72
N ASP A 11 -21.84 2.71 6.53
CA ASP A 11 -23.21 2.99 6.16
C ASP A 11 -23.30 4.22 5.24
N ASP A 12 -24.49 4.45 4.70
CA ASP A 12 -24.75 5.54 3.76
C ASP A 12 -24.49 6.94 4.38
N PRO A 13 -24.88 7.23 5.65
CA PRO A 13 -24.50 8.46 6.32
C PRO A 13 -22.98 8.68 6.41
N LEU A 14 -22.20 7.66 6.77
CA LEU A 14 -20.74 7.78 6.85
C LEU A 14 -20.11 8.06 5.49
N LEU A 15 -20.57 7.39 4.44
CA LEU A 15 -20.09 7.63 3.08
C LEU A 15 -20.45 9.03 2.57
N GLY A 16 -21.68 9.48 2.84
CA GLY A 16 -22.11 10.85 2.53
C GLY A 16 -21.27 11.90 3.24
N ALA A 17 -21.02 11.72 4.54
CA ALA A 17 -20.17 12.64 5.31
C ALA A 17 -18.71 12.65 4.81
N ALA A 18 -18.17 11.49 4.43
CA ALA A 18 -16.84 11.40 3.85
C ALA A 18 -16.75 12.08 2.48
N ALA A 19 -17.78 11.96 1.63
CA ALA A 19 -17.86 12.62 0.33
C ALA A 19 -17.95 14.15 0.49
N ASP A 20 -18.78 14.62 1.41
CA ASP A 20 -18.93 16.03 1.75
C ASP A 20 -17.62 16.64 2.30
N LEU A 21 -16.90 15.92 3.18
CA LEU A 21 -15.58 16.35 3.66
C LEU A 21 -14.53 16.36 2.54
N SER A 22 -14.49 15.32 1.70
CA SER A 22 -13.55 15.22 0.58
C SER A 22 -13.74 16.37 -0.39
N SER A 23 -14.99 16.67 -0.76
CA SER A 23 -15.36 17.76 -1.65
C SER A 23 -15.02 19.14 -1.06
N ARG A 24 -15.52 19.45 0.16
CA ARG A 24 -15.31 20.77 0.78
C ARG A 24 -13.84 21.11 0.99
N TYR A 25 -13.04 20.14 1.42
CA TYR A 25 -11.64 20.36 1.79
C TYR A 25 -10.65 19.85 0.75
N HIS A 26 -11.13 19.41 -0.42
CA HIS A 26 -10.30 18.91 -1.53
C HIS A 26 -9.36 17.78 -1.08
N LEU A 27 -9.86 16.91 -0.21
CA LEU A 27 -9.09 15.83 0.39
C LEU A 27 -9.12 14.59 -0.49
N SER A 28 -7.97 13.93 -0.65
CA SER A 28 -7.90 12.56 -1.17
C SER A 28 -8.77 11.60 -0.36
N VAL A 29 -9.13 10.46 -0.96
CA VAL A 29 -9.86 9.38 -0.30
C VAL A 29 -8.92 8.19 -0.10
N HIS A 30 -9.03 7.49 1.02
CA HIS A 30 -8.35 6.21 1.24
C HIS A 30 -9.24 5.19 1.93
N CYS A 31 -9.23 3.96 1.40
CA CYS A 31 -9.91 2.85 2.04
C CYS A 31 -9.30 1.49 1.69
N HIS A 32 -9.54 0.49 2.54
CA HIS A 32 -9.28 -0.90 2.21
C HIS A 32 -10.37 -1.40 1.26
N LEU A 33 -9.98 -2.13 0.22
CA LEU A 33 -10.91 -2.63 -0.77
C LEU A 33 -10.58 -4.06 -1.17
N LEU A 34 -11.54 -4.97 -0.98
CA LEU A 34 -11.51 -6.35 -1.50
C LEU A 34 -10.17 -7.05 -1.25
N GLU A 35 -9.67 -6.92 -0.02
CA GLU A 35 -8.44 -7.52 0.47
C GLU A 35 -8.56 -9.05 0.55
N THR A 36 -9.67 -9.55 1.07
CA THR A 36 -9.82 -10.98 1.37
C THR A 36 -10.92 -11.63 0.54
N ARG A 37 -10.81 -12.96 0.33
CA ARG A 37 -11.88 -13.77 -0.26
C ARG A 37 -13.20 -13.60 0.49
N TRP A 38 -13.11 -13.49 1.82
CA TRP A 38 -14.26 -13.23 2.70
C TRP A 38 -14.99 -11.95 2.30
N GLN A 39 -14.27 -10.84 2.10
CA GLN A 39 -14.85 -9.58 1.66
C GLN A 39 -15.54 -9.73 0.29
N LYS A 40 -14.90 -10.39 -0.69
CA LYS A 40 -15.51 -10.58 -2.02
C LYS A 40 -16.78 -11.42 -1.98
N MET A 41 -16.76 -12.53 -1.26
CA MET A 41 -17.93 -13.41 -1.13
C MET A 41 -19.08 -12.77 -0.35
N SER A 42 -18.76 -12.02 0.72
CA SER A 42 -19.77 -11.27 1.48
C SER A 42 -20.42 -10.18 0.62
N ALA A 43 -19.62 -9.45 -0.17
CA ALA A 43 -20.11 -8.47 -1.14
C ALA A 43 -21.05 -9.11 -2.17
N ARG A 44 -20.64 -10.24 -2.76
CA ARG A 44 -21.49 -11.00 -3.69
C ARG A 44 -22.81 -11.43 -3.07
N LYS A 45 -22.78 -11.98 -1.85
CA LYS A 45 -23.99 -12.42 -1.13
C LYS A 45 -24.93 -11.26 -0.81
N ALA A 46 -24.37 -10.09 -0.50
CA ALA A 46 -25.15 -8.87 -0.24
C ALA A 46 -25.66 -8.21 -1.53
N GLY A 47 -25.19 -8.62 -2.71
CA GLY A 47 -25.52 -7.98 -3.99
C GLY A 47 -24.94 -6.56 -4.14
N ILE A 48 -23.83 -6.26 -3.45
CA ILE A 48 -23.21 -4.93 -3.43
C ILE A 48 -21.76 -5.05 -3.86
N SER A 49 -21.36 -4.36 -4.95
CA SER A 49 -19.93 -4.14 -5.22
C SER A 49 -19.40 -3.01 -4.32
N PRO A 50 -18.37 -3.26 -3.50
CA PRO A 50 -17.78 -2.22 -2.65
C PRO A 50 -17.20 -1.05 -3.46
N LEU A 51 -16.68 -1.34 -4.66
CA LEU A 51 -16.14 -0.32 -5.55
C LEU A 51 -17.26 0.55 -6.15
N GLU A 52 -18.33 -0.06 -6.66
CA GLU A 52 -19.49 0.68 -7.18
C GLU A 52 -20.16 1.51 -6.07
N LYS A 53 -20.13 1.02 -4.82
CA LYS A 53 -20.60 1.80 -3.67
C LYS A 53 -19.80 3.09 -3.52
N LEU A 54 -18.46 3.04 -3.60
CA LEU A 54 -17.64 4.26 -3.59
C LEU A 54 -17.97 5.19 -4.77
N ASP A 55 -18.15 4.63 -5.96
CA ASP A 55 -18.49 5.40 -7.17
C ASP A 55 -19.81 6.16 -7.00
N ARG A 56 -20.84 5.50 -6.45
CA ARG A 56 -22.15 6.10 -6.18
C ARG A 56 -22.07 7.34 -5.29
N TYR A 57 -21.16 7.33 -4.32
CA TYR A 57 -20.95 8.46 -3.40
C TYR A 57 -19.91 9.47 -3.90
N SER A 58 -19.47 9.37 -5.16
CA SER A 58 -18.41 10.21 -5.74
C SER A 58 -17.09 10.14 -4.97
N LEU A 59 -16.84 9.01 -4.30
CA LEU A 59 -15.60 8.74 -3.54
C LEU A 59 -14.57 7.95 -4.36
N LEU A 60 -14.89 7.62 -5.63
CA LEU A 60 -14.02 6.92 -6.56
C LEU A 60 -13.59 7.84 -7.71
N HIS A 61 -12.36 8.35 -7.63
CA HIS A 61 -11.78 9.29 -8.59
C HIS A 61 -10.23 9.21 -8.55
N GLU A 62 -9.55 10.08 -9.29
CA GLU A 62 -8.10 10.09 -9.47
C GLU A 62 -7.29 10.39 -8.20
N HIS A 63 -7.95 10.83 -7.13
CA HIS A 63 -7.37 11.06 -5.80
C HIS A 63 -7.87 10.04 -4.77
N THR A 64 -8.46 8.94 -5.22
CA THR A 64 -8.86 7.81 -4.40
C THR A 64 -7.76 6.76 -4.41
N SER A 65 -7.28 6.39 -3.22
CA SER A 65 -6.34 5.30 -3.02
C SER A 65 -7.02 4.10 -2.39
N LEU A 66 -6.81 2.91 -2.96
CA LEU A 66 -7.53 1.70 -2.59
C LEU A 66 -6.53 0.63 -2.14
N ALA A 67 -6.45 0.37 -0.84
CA ALA A 67 -5.53 -0.61 -0.29
C ALA A 67 -5.95 -2.05 -0.64
N HIS A 68 -4.96 -2.88 -0.95
CA HIS A 68 -5.04 -4.30 -1.29
C HIS A 68 -5.59 -4.63 -2.68
N CYS A 69 -6.88 -4.42 -2.96
CA CYS A 69 -7.50 -4.68 -4.27
C CYS A 69 -7.22 -6.07 -4.86
N ILE A 70 -7.18 -7.12 -4.02
CA ILE A 70 -6.78 -8.47 -4.43
C ILE A 70 -7.91 -9.16 -5.20
N TRP A 71 -9.12 -9.11 -4.66
CA TRP A 71 -10.27 -9.89 -5.14
C TRP A 71 -11.20 -9.10 -6.07
N MET A 72 -10.62 -8.21 -6.88
CA MET A 72 -11.33 -7.43 -7.89
C MET A 72 -11.71 -8.30 -9.09
N ASP A 73 -12.94 -8.14 -9.58
CA ASP A 73 -13.35 -8.68 -10.88
C ASP A 73 -13.12 -7.69 -12.03
N ASP A 74 -13.32 -8.15 -13.26
CA ASP A 74 -12.97 -7.38 -14.45
C ASP A 74 -13.81 -6.10 -14.58
N LYS A 75 -15.09 -6.12 -14.18
CA LYS A 75 -15.95 -4.92 -14.19
C LYS A 75 -15.47 -3.90 -13.18
N GLU A 76 -15.05 -4.36 -11.99
CA GLU A 76 -14.48 -3.51 -10.96
C GLU A 76 -13.13 -2.91 -11.43
N LEU A 77 -12.28 -3.70 -12.09
CA LEU A 77 -11.02 -3.19 -12.66
C LEU A 77 -11.27 -2.15 -13.77
N ASP A 78 -12.24 -2.39 -14.66
CA ASP A 78 -12.62 -1.45 -15.72
C ASP A 78 -13.15 -0.12 -15.13
N LEU A 79 -13.98 -0.19 -14.09
CA LEU A 79 -14.48 0.98 -13.38
C LEU A 79 -13.36 1.74 -12.69
N MET A 80 -12.45 1.04 -12.00
CA MET A 80 -11.29 1.64 -11.34
C MET A 80 -10.39 2.37 -12.36
N ALA A 81 -10.14 1.76 -13.53
CA ALA A 81 -9.41 2.39 -14.63
C ALA A 81 -10.12 3.65 -15.14
N LYS A 82 -11.43 3.55 -15.41
CA LYS A 82 -12.26 4.68 -15.86
C LYS A 82 -12.22 5.86 -14.90
N ARG A 83 -12.23 5.60 -13.58
CA ARG A 83 -12.15 6.64 -12.54
C ARG A 83 -10.73 7.02 -12.17
N ARG A 84 -9.72 6.35 -12.74
CA ARG A 84 -8.30 6.60 -12.50
C ARG A 84 -7.89 6.47 -11.02
N ALA A 85 -8.66 5.73 -10.24
CA ALA A 85 -8.32 5.47 -8.84
C ALA A 85 -7.04 4.63 -8.74
N ILE A 86 -6.33 4.78 -7.63
CA ILE A 86 -4.97 4.28 -7.48
C ILE A 86 -4.97 3.10 -6.51
N PRO A 87 -4.80 1.86 -7.00
CA PRO A 87 -4.61 0.75 -6.08
C PRO A 87 -3.28 0.87 -5.35
N VAL A 88 -3.26 0.51 -4.06
CA VAL A 88 -2.06 0.40 -3.23
C VAL A 88 -1.89 -1.07 -2.88
N SER A 89 -0.89 -1.72 -3.46
CA SER A 89 -0.58 -3.13 -3.19
C SER A 89 0.33 -3.25 -1.97
N ASN A 90 -0.05 -4.15 -1.04
CA ASN A 90 0.65 -4.41 0.21
C ASN A 90 1.16 -5.86 0.23
N PRO A 91 2.14 -6.24 -0.62
CA PRO A 91 2.49 -7.63 -0.91
C PRO A 91 2.91 -8.43 0.33
N SER A 92 3.74 -7.86 1.19
CA SER A 92 4.22 -8.55 2.41
C SER A 92 3.07 -8.85 3.37
N SER A 93 2.15 -7.90 3.54
CA SER A 93 0.96 -8.10 4.38
C SER A 93 -0.02 -9.10 3.78
N ASN A 94 -0.29 -8.95 2.47
CA ASN A 94 -1.15 -9.88 1.75
C ASN A 94 -0.69 -11.33 1.87
N LEU A 95 0.63 -11.57 1.81
CA LEU A 95 1.21 -12.90 2.00
C LEU A 95 1.17 -13.35 3.47
N PHE A 96 1.54 -12.47 4.40
CA PHE A 96 1.53 -12.78 5.84
C PHE A 96 0.14 -13.19 6.34
N LEU A 97 -0.90 -12.50 5.87
CA LEU A 97 -2.30 -12.77 6.23
C LEU A 97 -2.96 -13.86 5.38
N GLY A 98 -2.31 -14.35 4.33
CA GLY A 98 -2.91 -15.29 3.37
C GLY A 98 -4.06 -14.69 2.56
N SER A 99 -4.10 -13.36 2.39
CA SER A 99 -5.19 -12.64 1.71
C SER A 99 -5.23 -12.93 0.20
N GLY A 100 -4.07 -13.16 -0.42
CA GLY A 100 -3.93 -13.49 -1.85
C GLY A 100 -2.90 -12.62 -2.57
N VAL A 101 -2.97 -12.59 -3.91
CA VAL A 101 -2.00 -11.89 -4.76
C VAL A 101 -2.71 -10.79 -5.56
N PHE A 102 -2.16 -9.56 -5.54
CA PHE A 102 -2.67 -8.46 -6.34
C PHE A 102 -2.66 -8.82 -7.84
N PRO A 103 -3.74 -8.59 -8.60
CA PRO A 103 -3.86 -9.06 -9.97
C PRO A 103 -3.15 -8.13 -10.98
N ALA A 104 -1.82 -8.01 -10.90
CA ALA A 104 -1.08 -6.99 -11.67
C ALA A 104 -1.25 -7.14 -13.18
N GLY A 105 -1.22 -8.36 -13.74
CA GLY A 105 -1.40 -8.57 -15.18
C GLY A 105 -2.70 -7.96 -15.71
N ARG A 106 -3.83 -8.25 -15.05
CA ARG A 106 -5.15 -7.70 -15.42
C ARG A 106 -5.24 -6.19 -15.21
N CYS A 107 -4.58 -5.65 -14.20
CA CYS A 107 -4.48 -4.21 -13.97
C CYS A 107 -3.68 -3.51 -15.07
N LEU A 108 -2.52 -4.05 -15.45
CA LEU A 108 -1.63 -3.45 -16.45
C LEU A 108 -2.26 -3.43 -17.84
N GLU A 109 -3.01 -4.47 -18.23
CA GLU A 109 -3.83 -4.49 -19.46
C GLU A 109 -4.80 -3.30 -19.56
N ARG A 110 -5.20 -2.74 -18.42
CA ARG A 110 -6.13 -1.60 -18.30
C ARG A 110 -5.41 -0.28 -18.02
N GLY A 111 -4.08 -0.25 -18.10
CA GLY A 111 -3.27 0.93 -17.79
C GLY A 111 -3.23 1.27 -16.28
N ILE A 112 -3.55 0.32 -15.41
CA ILE A 112 -3.53 0.53 -13.96
C ILE A 112 -2.17 0.08 -13.41
N LEU A 113 -1.38 1.06 -12.97
CA LEU A 113 -0.16 0.83 -12.20
C LEU A 113 -0.42 1.07 -10.70
N PRO A 114 -0.18 0.11 -9.80
CA PRO A 114 -0.39 0.33 -8.37
C PRO A 114 0.72 1.19 -7.74
N ALA A 115 0.41 1.86 -6.64
CA ALA A 115 1.44 2.25 -5.66
C ALA A 115 1.75 1.05 -4.75
N LEU A 116 2.84 1.12 -3.99
CA LEU A 116 3.16 0.11 -2.96
C LEU A 116 3.06 0.67 -1.55
N GLY A 117 2.61 -0.17 -0.62
CA GLY A 117 2.61 0.10 0.81
C GLY A 117 3.16 -1.08 1.61
N SER A 118 3.68 -0.80 2.80
CA SER A 118 4.13 -1.83 3.75
C SER A 118 2.98 -2.43 4.56
N ASP A 119 1.86 -1.72 4.67
CA ASP A 119 0.80 -1.95 5.66
C ASP A 119 1.32 -1.83 7.11
N GLY A 120 0.53 -2.29 8.09
CA GLY A 120 0.86 -2.26 9.52
C GLY A 120 1.98 -3.23 9.91
N VAL A 121 2.80 -2.83 10.89
CA VAL A 121 3.91 -3.64 11.43
C VAL A 121 3.47 -4.96 12.08
N ASN A 122 2.19 -5.06 12.44
CA ASN A 122 1.60 -6.25 13.07
C ASN A 122 1.10 -7.29 12.06
N CYS A 123 1.09 -6.95 10.77
CA CYS A 123 0.61 -7.83 9.70
C CYS A 123 1.58 -7.88 8.52
N ALA A 124 2.79 -7.36 8.63
CA ALA A 124 3.80 -7.34 7.56
C ALA A 124 5.18 -7.79 8.07
N SER A 125 6.10 -8.06 7.14
CA SER A 125 7.46 -8.49 7.48
C SER A 125 8.40 -7.33 7.84
N SER A 126 8.33 -6.20 7.14
CA SER A 126 9.14 -5.00 7.41
C SER A 126 8.52 -3.75 6.76
N ASN A 127 8.90 -2.57 7.26
CA ASN A 127 8.59 -1.28 6.63
C ASN A 127 9.64 -0.86 5.58
N ASN A 128 10.49 -1.80 5.14
CA ASN A 128 11.49 -1.52 4.13
C ASN A 128 10.85 -1.57 2.74
N MET A 129 10.67 -0.41 2.12
CA MET A 129 10.02 -0.29 0.81
C MET A 129 10.76 -1.02 -0.31
N MET A 130 12.09 -1.23 -0.19
CA MET A 130 12.84 -2.03 -1.16
C MET A 130 12.49 -3.51 -1.07
N ASP A 131 12.25 -4.02 0.14
CA ASP A 131 11.82 -5.40 0.34
C ASP A 131 10.37 -5.56 -0.12
N VAL A 132 9.49 -4.62 0.20
CA VAL A 132 8.11 -4.58 -0.31
C VAL A 132 8.08 -4.62 -1.84
N LEU A 133 8.91 -3.79 -2.50
CA LEU A 133 9.02 -3.76 -3.95
C LEU A 133 9.50 -5.09 -4.53
N ARG A 134 10.56 -5.70 -3.97
CA ARG A 134 11.06 -7.00 -4.43
C ARG A 134 10.04 -8.10 -4.25
N THR A 135 9.41 -8.17 -3.08
CA THR A 135 8.34 -9.13 -2.79
C THR A 135 7.23 -8.99 -3.81
N PHE A 136 6.81 -7.77 -4.13
CA PHE A 136 5.82 -7.54 -5.20
C PHE A 136 6.31 -8.07 -6.55
N LEU A 137 7.49 -7.66 -7.01
CA LEU A 137 7.99 -7.99 -8.34
C LEU A 137 8.18 -9.51 -8.52
N PHE A 138 8.77 -10.20 -7.54
CA PHE A 138 8.96 -11.64 -7.61
C PHE A 138 7.64 -12.41 -7.57
N LEU A 139 6.70 -11.96 -6.73
CA LEU A 139 5.37 -12.56 -6.67
C LEU A 139 4.64 -12.40 -8.01
N GLN A 140 4.67 -11.22 -8.63
CA GLN A 140 4.04 -11.01 -9.93
C GLN A 140 4.70 -11.83 -11.05
N ARG A 141 6.04 -11.94 -11.06
CA ARG A 141 6.75 -12.82 -12.01
C ARG A 141 6.38 -14.29 -11.84
N SER A 142 6.14 -14.74 -10.61
CA SER A 142 5.70 -16.13 -10.36
C SER A 142 4.31 -16.43 -10.93
N CYS A 143 3.49 -15.40 -11.14
CA CYS A 143 2.15 -15.50 -11.71
C CYS A 143 2.10 -15.23 -13.23
N GLU A 144 3.19 -14.79 -13.85
CA GLU A 144 3.24 -14.41 -15.27
C GLU A 144 4.49 -15.02 -15.94
N PRO A 145 4.34 -16.14 -16.67
CA PRO A 145 5.47 -16.80 -17.33
C PRO A 145 6.02 -16.04 -18.54
N ASP A 146 5.25 -15.16 -19.20
CA ASP A 146 5.76 -14.36 -20.31
C ASP A 146 6.50 -13.13 -19.80
N TRP A 147 7.83 -13.18 -19.85
CA TRP A 147 8.71 -12.11 -19.36
C TRP A 147 8.48 -10.76 -20.05
N ARG A 148 7.92 -10.75 -21.26
CA ARG A 148 7.58 -9.51 -21.99
C ARG A 148 6.47 -8.72 -21.31
N ARG A 149 5.67 -9.38 -20.47
CA ARG A 149 4.57 -8.79 -19.70
C ARG A 149 4.99 -8.41 -18.28
N TRP A 150 6.25 -8.64 -17.91
CA TRP A 150 6.75 -8.26 -16.61
C TRP A 150 6.80 -6.75 -16.47
N ILE A 151 6.60 -6.30 -15.23
CA ILE A 151 6.72 -4.90 -14.85
C ILE A 151 8.12 -4.41 -15.17
N SER A 152 8.20 -3.30 -15.92
CA SER A 152 9.47 -2.71 -16.31
C SER A 152 10.19 -2.13 -15.08
N GLY A 153 11.52 -1.98 -15.16
CA GLY A 153 12.28 -1.34 -14.09
C GLY A 153 11.81 0.11 -13.82
N ALA A 154 11.40 0.84 -14.86
CA ALA A 154 10.88 2.19 -14.72
C ALA A 154 9.54 2.21 -13.96
N ASP A 155 8.62 1.29 -14.30
CA ASP A 155 7.35 1.16 -13.59
C ASP A 155 7.58 0.74 -12.14
N ALA A 156 8.48 -0.22 -11.89
CA ALA A 156 8.85 -0.65 -10.55
C ALA A 156 9.28 0.51 -9.65
N TRP A 157 10.13 1.42 -10.17
CA TRP A 157 10.52 2.64 -9.44
C TRP A 157 9.36 3.63 -9.27
N SER A 158 8.53 3.80 -10.31
CA SER A 158 7.35 4.67 -10.27
C SER A 158 6.38 4.25 -9.15
N MET A 159 6.18 2.94 -8.96
CA MET A 159 5.30 2.37 -7.92
C MET A 159 5.67 2.77 -6.49
N VAL A 160 6.96 3.01 -6.20
CA VAL A 160 7.48 3.44 -4.88
C VAL A 160 7.84 4.92 -4.81
N THR A 161 7.65 5.68 -5.90
CA THR A 161 7.97 7.12 -5.97
C THR A 161 6.79 7.93 -6.51
N ALA A 162 6.66 8.06 -7.83
CA ALA A 162 5.66 8.90 -8.49
C ALA A 162 4.23 8.51 -8.11
N ARG A 163 3.92 7.21 -8.06
CA ARG A 163 2.59 6.72 -7.65
C ARG A 163 2.28 7.04 -6.19
N GLY A 164 3.28 7.01 -5.31
CA GLY A 164 3.13 7.44 -3.91
C GLY A 164 2.77 8.92 -3.80
N ARG A 165 3.42 9.80 -4.58
CA ARG A 165 3.07 11.24 -4.63
C ARG A 165 1.63 11.45 -5.13
N GLN A 166 1.21 10.67 -6.13
CA GLN A 166 -0.15 10.75 -6.65
C GLN A 166 -1.19 10.33 -5.60
N VAL A 167 -0.94 9.26 -4.84
CA VAL A 167 -1.79 8.83 -3.71
C VAL A 167 -1.95 9.96 -2.68
N LEU A 168 -0.87 10.68 -2.39
CA LEU A 168 -0.86 11.79 -1.44
C LEU A 168 -1.43 13.09 -2.02
N ASN A 169 -1.91 13.09 -3.27
CA ASN A 169 -2.34 14.28 -4.01
C ASN A 169 -1.30 15.42 -3.95
N MET A 170 -0.01 15.05 -4.00
CA MET A 170 1.08 16.00 -4.09
C MET A 170 1.14 16.53 -5.52
N LYS A 171 0.65 17.75 -5.73
CA LYS A 171 0.70 18.43 -7.02
C LYS A 171 2.15 18.52 -7.51
N SER A 172 2.36 18.18 -8.78
CA SER A 172 3.64 18.32 -9.46
C SER A 172 3.38 18.73 -10.90
N ASP A 173 3.94 19.87 -11.31
CA ASP A 173 4.00 20.28 -12.72
C ASP A 173 5.04 19.46 -13.49
N ALA A 174 5.94 18.76 -12.78
CA ALA A 174 6.86 17.83 -13.38
C ALA A 174 6.12 16.53 -13.74
N ALA A 175 6.29 16.10 -15.00
CA ALA A 175 5.88 14.77 -15.45
C ALA A 175 6.43 13.69 -14.51
N GLU A 176 5.77 12.52 -14.40
CA GLU A 176 6.16 11.39 -13.53
C GLU A 176 7.66 11.03 -13.60
N LYS A 177 8.34 11.35 -14.71
CA LYS A 177 9.75 11.06 -14.99
C LYS A 177 10.75 12.09 -14.42
N ASN A 178 10.27 13.22 -13.90
CA ASN A 178 11.10 14.37 -13.53
C ASN A 178 10.92 14.76 -12.05
N LEU A 179 10.84 13.77 -11.16
CA LEU A 179 10.65 13.99 -9.70
C LEU A 179 11.75 14.87 -9.08
N LEU A 180 12.94 14.90 -9.68
CA LEU A 180 14.04 15.79 -9.32
C LEU A 180 14.09 16.97 -10.29
N SER A 181 13.24 17.97 -10.06
CA SER A 181 13.19 19.19 -10.87
C SER A 181 13.17 20.45 -10.00
N PRO A 182 13.70 21.58 -10.48
CA PRO A 182 13.52 22.86 -9.80
C PRO A 182 12.06 23.14 -9.47
N GLY A 183 11.80 23.67 -8.27
CA GLY A 183 10.45 23.95 -7.77
C GLY A 183 9.75 22.77 -7.07
N GLN A 184 10.31 21.56 -7.14
CA GLN A 184 9.81 20.42 -6.34
C GLN A 184 10.42 20.41 -4.93
N PRO A 185 9.71 19.88 -3.91
CA PRO A 185 10.30 19.61 -2.60
C PRO A 185 11.54 18.73 -2.72
N ALA A 186 12.61 19.07 -2.00
CA ALA A 186 13.82 18.26 -1.94
C ALA A 186 13.63 17.05 -1.01
N ASP A 187 12.81 16.10 -1.47
CA ASP A 187 12.56 14.80 -0.85
C ASP A 187 13.52 13.77 -1.47
N LEU A 188 14.64 13.51 -0.79
CA LEU A 188 15.76 12.75 -1.36
C LEU A 188 16.17 11.60 -0.43
N ALA A 189 16.44 10.44 -1.01
CA ALA A 189 17.11 9.32 -0.32
C ALA A 189 18.43 9.04 -1.03
N VAL A 190 19.55 9.24 -0.32
CA VAL A 190 20.91 9.09 -0.86
C VAL A 190 21.51 7.81 -0.31
N ALA A 191 21.69 6.83 -1.19
CA ALA A 191 22.34 5.56 -0.84
C ALA A 191 23.86 5.67 -0.92
N ASP A 192 24.56 4.95 -0.04
CA ASP A 192 26.01 4.81 -0.09
C ASP A 192 26.41 4.02 -1.34
N LYS A 193 27.28 4.61 -2.17
CA LYS A 193 27.79 3.95 -3.38
C LYS A 193 28.45 2.60 -3.11
N ASN A 194 28.99 2.40 -1.91
CA ASN A 194 29.66 1.17 -1.50
C ASN A 194 28.67 0.06 -1.13
N SER A 195 27.36 0.36 -1.06
CA SER A 195 26.30 -0.65 -0.95
C SER A 195 26.03 -1.39 -2.26
N PHE A 196 26.74 -1.04 -3.35
CA PHE A 196 26.50 -1.58 -4.68
C PHE A 196 27.71 -2.30 -5.23
N LEU A 197 27.43 -3.30 -6.07
CA LEU A 197 28.43 -3.91 -6.91
C LEU A 197 28.77 -2.91 -8.03
N ASN A 198 29.95 -2.30 -7.98
CA ASN A 198 30.42 -1.34 -8.98
C ASN A 198 30.82 -2.03 -10.30
N ILE A 199 29.91 -2.81 -10.87
CA ILE A 199 30.09 -3.56 -12.11
C ILE A 199 29.83 -2.64 -13.32
N SER A 200 28.74 -1.87 -13.29
CA SER A 200 28.45 -0.85 -14.31
C SER A 200 27.31 0.07 -13.87
N ALA A 201 27.47 1.38 -14.13
CA ALA A 201 26.47 2.40 -13.84
C ALA A 201 25.16 2.17 -14.61
N ASN A 202 25.22 1.57 -15.81
CA ASN A 202 24.03 1.30 -16.63
C ASN A 202 23.09 0.28 -15.99
N PHE A 203 23.61 -0.58 -15.11
CA PHE A 203 22.81 -1.58 -14.39
C PHE A 203 22.38 -1.13 -13.00
N LEU A 204 22.76 0.07 -12.56
CA LEU A 204 22.48 0.54 -11.20
C LEU A 204 20.99 0.46 -10.81
N PRO A 205 20.01 0.85 -11.67
CA PRO A 205 18.59 0.67 -11.34
C PRO A 205 18.20 -0.79 -11.12
N ASN A 206 18.69 -1.72 -11.94
CA ASN A 206 18.41 -3.15 -11.78
C ASN A 206 19.12 -3.75 -10.56
N GLN A 207 20.34 -3.28 -10.26
CA GLN A 207 21.05 -3.68 -9.05
C GLN A 207 20.34 -3.23 -7.78
N LEU A 208 19.87 -1.99 -7.76
CA LEU A 208 19.04 -1.44 -6.70
C LEU A 208 17.73 -2.24 -6.55
N LEU A 209 17.08 -2.59 -7.66
CA LEU A 209 15.83 -3.36 -7.61
C LEU A 209 16.03 -4.79 -7.12
N PHE A 210 17.06 -5.52 -7.58
CA PHE A 210 17.09 -6.98 -7.42
C PHE A 210 18.26 -7.56 -6.63
N HIS A 211 19.38 -6.84 -6.48
CA HIS A 211 20.64 -7.47 -6.07
C HIS A 211 21.20 -6.97 -4.74
N ASN A 212 20.94 -5.71 -4.36
CA ASN A 212 21.55 -5.11 -3.17
C ASN A 212 20.51 -4.55 -2.21
N HIS A 213 20.73 -4.62 -0.90
CA HIS A 213 19.98 -3.81 0.06
C HIS A 213 20.71 -2.47 0.23
N PRO A 214 20.25 -1.37 -0.38
CA PRO A 214 20.95 -0.10 -0.30
C PRO A 214 21.02 0.39 1.15
N VAL A 215 22.22 0.73 1.61
CA VAL A 215 22.38 1.47 2.86
C VAL A 215 22.17 2.95 2.55
N PHE A 216 21.08 3.52 3.05
CA PHE A 216 20.85 4.95 2.93
C PHE A 216 21.71 5.72 3.93
N ARG A 217 22.47 6.69 3.44
CA ARG A 217 23.36 7.53 4.25
C ARG A 217 22.72 8.87 4.61
N HIS A 218 21.93 9.42 3.69
CA HIS A 218 21.21 10.66 3.90
C HIS A 218 19.76 10.54 3.45
N VAL A 219 18.86 11.15 4.21
CA VAL A 219 17.45 11.32 3.84
C VAL A 219 17.06 12.77 4.09
N MET A 220 16.49 13.42 3.08
CA MET A 220 15.91 14.75 3.17
C MET A 220 14.41 14.71 2.96
N ILE A 221 13.68 15.54 3.70
CA ILE A 221 12.27 15.82 3.47
C ILE A 221 12.12 17.35 3.40
N GLY A 222 11.61 17.86 2.28
CA GLY A 222 11.51 19.30 2.02
C GLY A 222 12.84 20.05 2.14
N GLY A 223 13.96 19.40 1.80
CA GLY A 223 15.31 19.97 1.89
C GLY A 223 15.94 19.96 3.29
N LYS A 224 15.24 19.43 4.29
CA LYS A 224 15.79 19.26 5.65
C LYS A 224 16.27 17.83 5.81
N PHE A 225 17.50 17.65 6.28
CA PHE A 225 17.98 16.32 6.66
C PHE A 225 17.13 15.79 7.82
N VAL A 226 16.57 14.59 7.63
CA VAL A 226 15.97 13.78 8.69
C VAL A 226 16.90 12.63 9.08
N MET A 227 17.79 12.24 8.16
CA MET A 227 18.93 11.36 8.42
C MET A 227 20.17 11.93 7.73
N LYS A 228 21.30 11.99 8.42
CA LYS A 228 22.56 12.51 7.89
C LYS A 228 23.74 11.64 8.36
N ASP A 229 24.60 11.24 7.43
CA ASP A 229 25.78 10.42 7.71
C ASP A 229 25.46 9.12 8.47
N GLY A 230 24.35 8.48 8.10
CA GLY A 230 23.93 7.22 8.73
C GLY A 230 23.15 7.41 10.04
N LYS A 231 22.93 8.64 10.51
CA LYS A 231 22.28 8.92 11.80
C LYS A 231 20.95 9.63 11.61
N ILE A 232 19.90 9.17 12.30
CA ILE A 232 18.62 9.88 12.37
C ILE A 232 18.83 11.15 13.20
N THR A 233 18.30 12.27 12.71
CA THR A 233 18.55 13.62 13.28
C THR A 233 17.32 14.25 13.92
N VAL A 234 16.15 13.62 13.75
CA VAL A 234 14.84 14.16 14.14
C VAL A 234 14.16 13.36 15.25
N ILE A 235 14.76 12.26 15.69
CA ILE A 235 14.27 11.38 16.75
C ILE A 235 15.46 11.02 17.65
N ASP A 236 15.26 11.09 18.97
CA ASP A 236 16.19 10.49 19.95
C ASP A 236 15.90 8.98 20.01
N GLU A 237 16.70 8.19 19.28
CA GLU A 237 16.52 6.74 19.21
C GLU A 237 16.71 6.06 20.58
N ASP A 238 17.68 6.52 21.38
CA ASP A 238 17.94 5.97 22.71
C ASP A 238 16.80 6.33 23.67
N GLY A 239 16.31 7.57 23.61
CA GLY A 239 15.14 8.03 24.37
C GLY A 239 13.88 7.27 24.02
N LEU A 240 13.62 7.05 22.73
CA LEU A 240 12.49 6.24 22.26
C LEU A 240 12.60 4.79 22.76
N GLY A 241 13.80 4.21 22.72
CA GLY A 241 14.06 2.87 23.27
C GLY A 241 13.76 2.78 24.77
N ARG A 242 14.15 3.80 25.55
CA ARG A 242 13.81 3.89 26.98
C ARG A 242 12.31 4.00 27.21
N GLU A 243 11.62 4.88 26.49
CA GLU A 243 10.16 5.05 26.60
C GLU A 243 9.41 3.73 26.29
N ILE A 244 9.83 3.01 25.24
CA ILE A 244 9.27 1.69 24.91
C ILE A 244 9.46 0.72 26.09
N GLY A 245 10.67 0.70 26.68
CA GLY A 245 10.97 -0.13 27.84
C GLY A 245 10.09 0.19 29.05
N GLU A 246 9.90 1.48 29.36
CA GLU A 246 9.04 1.96 30.46
C GLU A 246 7.57 1.59 30.25
N ARG A 247 7.09 1.68 29.00
CA ARG A 247 5.70 1.35 28.65
C ARG A 247 5.43 -0.14 28.49
N LYS A 248 6.46 -1.00 28.45
CA LYS A 248 6.35 -2.42 28.12
C LYS A 248 5.26 -3.13 28.93
N ASN A 249 5.28 -3.01 30.25
CA ASN A 249 4.32 -3.69 31.13
C ASN A 249 2.87 -3.21 30.91
N ASP A 250 2.66 -1.92 30.63
CA ASP A 250 1.33 -1.40 30.29
C ASP A 250 0.85 -1.92 28.94
N LEU A 251 1.72 -1.90 27.93
CA LEU A 251 1.43 -2.42 26.60
C LEU A 251 1.08 -3.91 26.66
N ASP A 252 1.87 -4.72 27.38
CA ASP A 252 1.63 -6.16 27.55
C ASP A 252 0.26 -6.44 28.20
N ARG A 253 -0.08 -5.67 29.24
CA ARG A 253 -1.40 -5.75 29.88
C ARG A 253 -2.52 -5.42 28.89
N ARG A 254 -2.39 -4.32 28.15
CA ARG A 254 -3.40 -3.88 27.16
C ARG A 254 -3.56 -4.88 26.01
N PHE A 255 -2.46 -5.45 25.52
CA PHE A 255 -2.49 -6.50 24.51
C PHE A 255 -3.20 -7.75 25.02
N THR A 256 -2.88 -8.19 26.24
CA THR A 256 -3.53 -9.35 26.86
C THR A 256 -5.03 -9.13 27.03
N GLU A 257 -5.43 -7.94 27.48
CA GLU A 257 -6.84 -7.59 27.62
C GLU A 257 -7.56 -7.54 26.26
N ALA A 258 -6.95 -6.94 25.24
CA ALA A 258 -7.51 -6.88 23.89
C ALA A 258 -7.70 -8.29 23.31
N LEU A 259 -6.70 -9.17 23.46
CA LEU A 259 -6.80 -10.57 23.02
C LEU A 259 -7.87 -11.35 23.77
N ARG A 260 -8.06 -11.07 25.07
CA ARG A 260 -9.14 -11.68 25.86
C ARG A 260 -10.50 -11.23 25.36
N LYS A 261 -10.69 -9.94 25.07
CA LYS A 261 -11.94 -9.37 24.54
C LYS A 261 -12.28 -9.90 23.15
N ALA A 262 -11.27 -10.08 22.29
CA ALA A 262 -11.47 -10.58 20.92
C ALA A 262 -11.62 -12.12 20.83
N ARG A 263 -11.29 -12.86 21.91
CA ARG A 263 -11.32 -14.33 21.90
C ARG A 263 -12.69 -14.93 21.58
N PRO A 264 -13.82 -14.44 22.13
CA PRO A 264 -15.14 -14.97 21.80
C PRO A 264 -15.49 -14.88 20.30
N ASP A 265 -15.01 -13.83 19.61
CA ASP A 265 -15.29 -13.62 18.20
C ASP A 265 -14.58 -14.64 17.29
N LYS A 266 -13.52 -15.31 17.78
CA LYS A 266 -12.77 -16.30 16.99
C LYS A 266 -13.65 -17.42 16.46
N GLU A 267 -14.59 -17.93 17.26
CA GLU A 267 -15.49 -19.00 16.83
C GLU A 267 -16.47 -18.54 15.75
N LEU A 268 -16.95 -17.29 15.86
CA LEU A 268 -17.79 -16.69 14.84
C LEU A 268 -17.03 -16.58 13.52
N PHE A 269 -15.82 -16.01 13.54
CA PHE A 269 -14.97 -15.88 12.36
C PHE A 269 -14.54 -17.23 11.79
N ALA A 270 -14.23 -18.22 12.63
CA ALA A 270 -13.82 -19.55 12.19
C ALA A 270 -14.94 -20.29 11.44
N ARG A 271 -16.17 -20.29 11.99
CA ARG A 271 -17.34 -20.90 11.32
C ARG A 271 -17.59 -20.28 9.95
N ARG A 272 -17.58 -18.96 9.93
CA ARG A 272 -17.69 -18.16 8.71
C ARG A 272 -16.58 -18.48 7.70
N TYR A 273 -15.34 -18.51 8.14
CA TYR A 273 -14.21 -18.89 7.29
C TYR A 273 -14.40 -20.31 6.71
N GLN A 274 -14.81 -21.28 7.53
CA GLN A 274 -15.13 -22.63 7.04
C GLN A 274 -16.20 -22.60 5.96
N GLU A 275 -17.35 -21.95 6.18
CA GLU A 275 -18.44 -21.83 5.20
C GLU A 275 -17.94 -21.34 3.83
N ILE A 276 -17.07 -20.31 3.81
CA ILE A 276 -16.57 -19.74 2.55
C ILE A 276 -15.58 -20.66 1.83
N PHE A 277 -14.76 -21.40 2.57
CA PHE A 277 -13.70 -22.23 1.99
C PHE A 277 -14.14 -23.67 1.71
N THR A 278 -15.25 -24.14 2.29
CA THR A 278 -15.81 -25.47 2.04
C THR A 278 -17.04 -25.46 1.12
N SER A 279 -17.69 -24.32 0.90
CA SER A 279 -18.77 -24.22 -0.09
C SER A 279 -18.18 -24.34 -1.51
N PRO A 280 -18.71 -25.21 -2.38
CA PRO A 280 -18.37 -25.22 -3.80
C PRO A 280 -18.64 -23.83 -4.39
N GLY A 281 -17.63 -23.26 -5.05
CA GLY A 281 -17.71 -21.94 -5.66
C GLY A 281 -18.55 -21.91 -6.93
#